data_AF-A0A3D4P8J5-F1
#
_entry.id   AF-A0A3D4P8J5-F1
#
_cell.length_a   1.000
_cell.length_b   1.000
_cell.length_c   1.000
_cell.angle_alpha   90.00
_cell.angle_beta   90.00
_cell.angle_gamma   90.00
#
_symmetry.space_group_name_H-M   'P 1'
#
loop_
_entity.id
_entity.type
_entity.pdbx_description
1 polymer ?
#
loop_
_entity_poly.entity_id
_entity_poly.type
_entity_poly.pdbx_seq_one_letter_code
_entity_poly.pdbx_strand_id
1 'polypeptide(L)'
;ETWFKAEAFSSRVGLLAKTQSSEFSIFISNGRPDTAVHLDGKYRSVKANESIPVGEWHHIASVYDGNSVAMYLDGKEVGRTEVDPNWKRQTNGLPFYIGADPDGQGEPMSFFQGWIDEVRVSKGAVYTADFTPDRRLNADENTLLLYNFDYDLTPFAYDSGSKNRHTRISGGATLTEVQE
;
A
#
# COMPACT_ATOMS: atom_id res chain seq x y z
N GLU A 1 -2.78 -0.71 -3.77
CA GLU A 1 -2.07 -1.95 -4.17
C GLU A 1 -0.70 -1.59 -4.69
N THR A 2 0.20 -2.57 -4.77
CA THR A 2 1.55 -2.40 -5.29
C THR A 2 2.19 -3.77 -5.54
N TRP A 3 3.17 -3.80 -6.44
CA TRP A 3 4.19 -4.84 -6.49
C TRP A 3 5.33 -4.50 -5.54
N PHE A 4 5.90 -5.48 -4.87
CA PHE A 4 7.09 -5.28 -4.03
C PHE A 4 7.98 -6.52 -3.99
N LYS A 5 9.28 -6.32 -3.74
CA LYS A 5 10.25 -7.38 -3.48
C LYS A 5 11.11 -6.99 -2.29
N ALA A 6 10.91 -7.67 -1.16
CA ALA A 6 11.61 -7.38 0.08
C ALA A 6 13.03 -7.98 0.08
N GLU A 7 14.00 -7.25 0.61
CA GLU A 7 15.36 -7.77 0.85
C GLU A 7 15.54 -8.25 2.29
N ALA A 8 14.83 -7.61 3.22
CA ALA A 8 14.79 -7.98 4.62
C ALA A 8 13.46 -7.51 5.25
N PHE A 9 13.11 -8.10 6.39
CA PHE A 9 11.97 -7.67 7.18
C PHE A 9 12.39 -7.22 8.57
N SER A 10 11.93 -6.04 8.96
CA SER A 10 12.04 -5.52 10.32
C SER A 10 10.77 -5.79 11.14
N SER A 11 10.83 -5.55 12.44
CA SER A 11 9.71 -5.82 13.37
C SER A 11 8.48 -4.94 13.15
N ARG A 12 8.64 -3.78 12.48
CA ARG A 12 7.55 -2.89 12.07
C ARG A 12 7.92 -2.17 10.77
N VAL A 13 7.19 -2.44 9.70
CA VAL A 13 7.49 -1.94 8.35
C VAL A 13 6.22 -1.48 7.65
N GLY A 14 6.16 -0.19 7.28
CA GLY A 14 5.11 0.38 6.44
C GLY A 14 5.48 0.23 4.97
N LEU A 15 4.62 -0.44 4.19
CA LEU A 15 4.79 -0.55 2.73
C LEU A 15 4.04 0.58 2.02
N LEU A 16 2.75 0.76 2.34
CA LEU A 16 1.94 1.89 1.91
C LEU A 16 1.15 2.38 3.13
N ALA A 17 1.44 3.56 3.66
CA ALA A 17 0.88 3.95 4.95
C ALA A 17 0.57 5.44 5.07
N LYS A 18 -0.58 5.75 5.67
CA LYS A 18 -1.01 7.10 6.06
C LYS A 18 -1.52 7.10 7.52
N THR A 19 -0.80 6.45 8.44
CA THR A 19 -1.36 6.06 9.75
C THR A 19 -1.28 7.13 10.86
N GLN A 20 -0.90 6.68 12.07
CA GLN A 20 -0.79 7.30 13.40
C GLN A 20 -1.99 7.27 14.32
N SER A 21 -3.20 7.39 13.82
CA SER A 21 -4.45 7.03 14.54
C SER A 21 -5.68 7.20 13.64
N SER A 22 -5.49 7.18 12.31
CA SER A 22 -6.60 7.15 11.35
C SER A 22 -6.16 6.67 9.95
N GLU A 23 -7.04 6.82 8.95
CA GLU A 23 -6.85 6.44 7.53
C GLU A 23 -6.63 4.94 7.29
N PHE A 24 -5.50 4.52 6.72
CA PHE A 24 -5.31 3.16 6.20
C PHE A 24 -3.83 2.80 6.06
N SER A 25 -3.56 1.50 5.90
CA SER A 25 -2.22 0.98 5.68
C SER A 25 -2.16 -0.38 5.01
N ILE A 26 -0.97 -0.66 4.46
CA ILE A 26 -0.42 -1.98 4.21
C ILE A 26 0.96 -2.02 4.89
N PHE A 27 1.14 -2.97 5.81
CA PHE A 27 2.38 -3.23 6.54
C PHE A 27 2.85 -4.65 6.24
N ILE A 28 4.14 -4.91 6.46
CA ILE A 28 4.80 -6.21 6.24
C ILE A 28 5.81 -6.47 7.36
N SER A 29 5.29 -6.40 8.58
CA SER A 29 6.08 -6.54 9.81
C SER A 29 6.50 -7.98 10.02
N ASN A 30 7.80 -8.23 10.21
CA ASN A 30 8.39 -9.58 10.31
C ASN A 30 8.04 -10.48 9.11
N GLY A 31 7.91 -9.89 7.92
CA GLY A 31 7.56 -10.61 6.69
C GLY A 31 6.10 -11.03 6.61
N ARG A 32 5.26 -10.64 7.57
CA ARG A 32 3.86 -11.02 7.61
C ARG A 32 3.00 -9.82 7.20
N PRO A 33 2.39 -9.84 6.00
CA PRO A 33 1.53 -8.75 5.56
C PRO A 33 0.34 -8.51 6.47
N ASP A 34 0.00 -7.25 6.67
CA ASP A 34 -1.25 -6.80 7.25
C ASP A 34 -1.77 -5.55 6.55
N THR A 35 -3.09 -5.40 6.53
CA THR A 35 -3.73 -4.17 6.11
C THR A 35 -4.72 -3.73 7.14
N ALA A 36 -4.92 -2.41 7.24
CA ALA A 36 -5.92 -1.83 8.11
C ALA A 36 -6.62 -0.63 7.47
N VAL A 37 -7.88 -0.43 7.84
CA VAL A 37 -8.64 0.80 7.59
C VAL A 37 -9.24 1.27 8.91
N HIS A 38 -9.08 2.55 9.22
CA HIS A 38 -9.60 3.14 10.44
C HIS A 38 -11.06 3.55 10.28
N LEU A 39 -11.93 2.85 11.00
CA LEU A 39 -13.37 2.98 10.96
C LEU A 39 -13.90 3.08 12.39
N ASP A 40 -14.72 4.09 12.66
CA ASP A 40 -15.39 4.28 13.96
C ASP A 40 -14.42 4.22 15.17
N GLY A 41 -13.35 5.02 15.10
CA GLY A 41 -12.38 5.15 16.18
C GLY A 41 -11.39 3.98 16.33
N LYS A 42 -11.41 2.97 15.44
CA LYS A 42 -10.50 1.82 15.51
C LYS A 42 -10.03 1.35 14.14
N TYR A 43 -8.84 0.78 14.09
CA TYR A 43 -8.37 0.04 12.92
C TYR A 43 -9.11 -1.30 12.80
N ARG A 44 -9.68 -1.56 11.63
CA ARG A 44 -10.18 -2.86 11.19
C ARG A 44 -9.14 -3.45 10.28
N SER A 45 -8.58 -4.58 10.68
CA SER A 45 -7.42 -5.16 10.03
C SER A 45 -7.65 -6.58 9.55
N VAL A 46 -6.84 -6.95 8.57
CA VAL A 46 -6.63 -8.32 8.10
C VAL A 46 -5.13 -8.56 8.14
N LYS A 47 -4.72 -9.73 8.65
CA LYS A 47 -3.31 -10.11 8.74
C LYS A 47 -3.15 -11.48 8.10
N ALA A 48 -2.17 -11.62 7.20
CA ALA A 48 -1.80 -12.92 6.62
C ALA A 48 -1.42 -13.88 7.75
N ASN A 49 -1.49 -15.21 7.57
CA ASN A 49 -1.09 -16.13 8.64
C ASN A 49 0.42 -16.40 8.68
N GLU A 50 1.03 -16.41 7.50
CA GLU A 50 2.42 -16.79 7.28
C GLU A 50 3.25 -15.59 6.85
N SER A 51 4.56 -15.72 7.00
CA SER A 51 5.52 -14.78 6.43
C SER A 51 5.79 -15.11 4.97
N ILE A 52 5.96 -14.08 4.15
CA ILE A 52 6.44 -14.23 2.77
C ILE A 52 7.98 -14.31 2.73
N PRO A 53 8.57 -14.98 1.72
CA PRO A 53 10.02 -15.00 1.53
C PRO A 53 10.56 -13.63 1.12
N VAL A 54 11.87 -13.43 1.35
CA VAL A 54 12.62 -12.31 0.77
C VAL A 54 13.13 -12.67 -0.62
N GLY A 55 13.41 -11.67 -1.45
CA GLY A 55 14.00 -11.85 -2.78
C GLY A 55 13.00 -12.18 -3.89
N GLU A 56 11.71 -12.32 -3.57
CA GLU A 56 10.64 -12.62 -4.53
C GLU A 56 9.71 -11.41 -4.72
N TRP A 57 9.23 -11.22 -5.95
CA TRP A 57 8.20 -10.21 -6.25
C TRP A 57 6.83 -10.74 -5.84
N HIS A 58 6.09 -9.93 -5.09
CA HIS A 58 4.71 -10.17 -4.69
C HIS A 58 3.83 -8.99 -5.07
N HIS A 59 2.56 -9.26 -5.37
CA HIS A 59 1.52 -8.24 -5.47
C HIS A 59 0.68 -8.22 -4.20
N ILE A 60 0.36 -7.04 -3.69
CA ILE A 60 -0.54 -6.91 -2.54
C ILE A 60 -1.59 -5.82 -2.76
N ALA A 61 -2.84 -6.15 -2.40
CA ALA A 61 -3.95 -5.21 -2.41
C ALA A 61 -4.72 -5.21 -1.08
N SER A 62 -5.03 -4.00 -0.61
CA SER A 62 -6.02 -3.75 0.44
C SER A 62 -7.27 -3.22 -0.22
N VAL A 63 -8.42 -3.83 0.09
CA VAL A 63 -9.71 -3.46 -0.48
C VAL A 63 -10.68 -3.15 0.65
N TYR A 64 -11.28 -1.96 0.59
CA TYR A 64 -12.40 -1.57 1.43
C TYR A 64 -13.60 -1.24 0.53
N ASP A 65 -14.64 -2.05 0.62
CA ASP A 65 -15.84 -1.96 -0.24
C ASP A 65 -17.03 -1.26 0.44
N GLY A 66 -16.87 -0.81 1.69
CA GLY A 66 -17.92 -0.23 2.51
C GLY A 66 -18.62 -1.24 3.45
N ASN A 67 -18.47 -2.54 3.21
CA ASN A 67 -19.03 -3.61 4.04
C ASN A 67 -17.94 -4.50 4.66
N SER A 68 -16.75 -4.56 4.04
CA SER A 68 -15.64 -5.37 4.50
C SER A 68 -14.29 -4.72 4.18
N VAL A 69 -13.26 -5.10 4.94
CA VAL A 69 -11.85 -4.88 4.61
C VAL A 69 -11.26 -6.22 4.23
N ALA A 70 -10.71 -6.36 3.03
CA ALA A 70 -10.09 -7.56 2.52
C ALA A 70 -8.64 -7.31 2.12
N MET A 71 -7.81 -8.35 2.20
CA MET A 71 -6.44 -8.34 1.74
C MET A 71 -6.24 -9.44 0.70
N TYR A 72 -5.58 -9.08 -0.41
CA TYR A 72 -5.17 -10.01 -1.44
C TYR A 72 -3.65 -10.02 -1.53
N LEU A 73 -3.06 -11.21 -1.58
CA LEU A 73 -1.64 -11.44 -1.83
C LEU A 73 -1.51 -12.32 -3.07
N ASP A 74 -0.73 -11.88 -4.05
CA ASP A 74 -0.55 -12.55 -5.34
C ASP A 74 -1.89 -12.91 -6.01
N GLY A 75 -2.87 -12.01 -5.88
CA GLY A 75 -4.21 -12.15 -6.43
C GLY A 75 -5.14 -13.10 -5.66
N LYS A 76 -4.69 -13.69 -4.55
CA LYS A 76 -5.50 -14.56 -3.69
C LYS A 76 -6.01 -13.84 -2.46
N GLU A 77 -7.29 -13.96 -2.13
CA GLU A 77 -7.82 -13.42 -0.88
C GLU A 77 -7.20 -14.17 0.31
N VAL A 78 -6.41 -13.47 1.12
CA VAL A 78 -5.76 -14.04 2.31
C VAL A 78 -6.58 -13.83 3.58
N GLY A 79 -7.57 -12.95 3.53
CA GLY A 79 -8.52 -12.76 4.61
C GLY A 79 -9.41 -11.53 4.43
N ARG A 80 -10.45 -11.49 5.27
CA ARG A 80 -11.49 -10.48 5.26
C ARG A 80 -12.04 -10.26 6.67
N THR A 81 -12.38 -9.01 6.95
CA THR A 81 -13.07 -8.60 8.18
C THR A 81 -14.30 -7.79 7.78
N GLU A 82 -15.48 -8.26 8.16
CA GLU A 82 -16.74 -7.53 8.00
C GLU A 82 -16.77 -6.28 8.89
N VAL A 83 -17.41 -5.22 8.40
CA VAL A 83 -17.54 -3.94 9.08
C VAL A 83 -18.97 -3.41 8.95
N ASP A 84 -19.37 -2.51 9.86
CA ASP A 84 -20.68 -1.86 9.76
C ASP A 84 -20.64 -0.80 8.63
N PRO A 85 -21.55 -0.84 7.64
CA PRO A 85 -21.59 0.14 6.55
C PRO A 85 -21.87 1.58 7.01
N ASN A 86 -22.33 1.78 8.24
CA ASN A 86 -22.52 3.10 8.83
C ASN A 86 -21.24 3.67 9.42
N TRP A 87 -20.21 2.85 9.69
CA TRP A 87 -18.95 3.33 10.23
C TRP A 87 -18.26 4.30 9.27
N LYS A 88 -17.73 5.38 9.83
CA LYS A 88 -17.08 6.44 9.06
C LYS A 88 -15.57 6.31 9.14
N ARG A 89 -14.93 6.56 8.00
CA ARG A 89 -13.49 6.80 7.96
C ARG A 89 -13.17 8.10 8.70
N GLN A 90 -12.04 8.08 9.40
CA GLN A 90 -11.44 9.27 9.97
C GLN A 90 -10.21 9.64 9.15
N THR A 91 -10.08 10.91 8.79
CA THR A 91 -8.93 11.41 8.03
C THR A 91 -7.88 12.07 8.92
N ASN A 92 -6.67 12.25 8.40
CA ASN A 92 -5.62 13.05 9.04
C ASN A 92 -4.82 13.89 8.03
N GLY A 93 -4.08 14.87 8.55
CA GLY A 93 -3.23 15.76 7.75
C GLY A 93 -1.83 15.21 7.44
N LEU A 94 -1.54 13.96 7.80
CA LEU A 94 -0.18 13.40 7.73
C LEU A 94 0.16 12.95 6.30
N PRO A 95 1.44 12.84 5.92
CA PRO A 95 1.81 12.35 4.59
C PRO A 95 1.35 10.91 4.35
N PHE A 96 1.03 10.60 3.09
CA PHE A 96 0.99 9.21 2.63
C PHE A 96 2.40 8.83 2.21
N TYR A 97 2.96 7.81 2.85
CA TYR A 97 4.28 7.28 2.51
C TYR A 97 4.17 5.98 1.71
N ILE A 98 5.09 5.87 0.75
CA ILE A 98 5.43 4.66 0.03
C ILE A 98 6.78 4.21 0.58
N GLY A 99 6.84 3.00 1.13
CA GLY A 99 8.04 2.43 1.76
C GLY A 99 8.36 2.95 3.17
N ALA A 100 7.42 3.62 3.83
CA ALA A 100 7.54 4.04 5.24
C ALA A 100 6.16 4.24 5.87
N ASP A 101 6.14 4.57 7.15
CA ASP A 101 4.99 5.02 7.92
C ASP A 101 5.27 6.41 8.51
N PRO A 102 4.31 7.35 8.55
CA PRO A 102 4.57 8.63 9.20
C PRO A 102 4.52 8.49 10.74
N ASP A 103 5.32 9.24 11.49
CA ASP A 103 5.23 9.43 12.94
C ASP A 103 4.31 10.61 13.33
N GLY A 104 4.00 10.79 14.61
CA GLY A 104 3.09 11.84 15.13
C GLY A 104 3.27 13.26 14.57
N GLN A 105 4.44 13.58 14.04
CA GLN A 105 4.84 14.89 13.52
C GLN A 105 4.84 14.92 11.97
N GLY A 106 4.62 13.77 11.34
CA GLY A 106 4.62 13.59 9.89
C GLY A 106 5.97 13.15 9.34
N GLU A 107 6.95 12.83 10.19
CA GLU A 107 8.27 12.37 9.75
C GLU A 107 8.25 10.86 9.42
N PRO A 108 9.05 10.39 8.46
CA PRO A 108 9.03 8.98 8.07
C PRO A 108 9.73 8.10 9.12
N MET A 109 9.11 6.96 9.42
CA MET A 109 9.63 5.90 10.27
C MET A 109 9.25 4.52 9.71
N SER A 110 9.73 3.42 10.33
CA SER A 110 9.34 2.04 9.93
C SER A 110 9.54 1.74 8.45
N PHE A 111 10.74 2.04 7.95
CA PHE A 111 11.11 1.95 6.54
C PHE A 111 11.05 0.51 6.00
N PHE A 112 10.59 0.39 4.76
CA PHE A 112 10.70 -0.82 3.96
C PHE A 112 12.09 -0.94 3.33
N GLN A 113 12.64 -2.15 3.32
CA GLN A 113 13.92 -2.45 2.69
C GLN A 113 13.69 -3.39 1.51
N GLY A 114 13.76 -2.82 0.30
CA GLY A 114 13.62 -3.55 -0.94
C GLY A 114 13.04 -2.68 -2.05
N TRP A 115 12.31 -3.32 -2.94
CA TRP A 115 11.84 -2.78 -4.19
C TRP A 115 10.32 -2.60 -4.14
N ILE A 116 9.82 -1.48 -4.66
CA ILE A 116 8.40 -1.18 -4.77
C ILE A 116 8.14 -0.76 -6.20
N ASP A 117 7.06 -1.27 -6.77
CA ASP A 117 6.62 -0.93 -8.11
C ASP A 117 5.09 -0.80 -8.19
N GLU A 118 4.60 -0.06 -9.18
CA GLU A 118 3.18 0.00 -9.55
C GLU A 118 2.24 0.35 -8.38
N VAL A 119 2.49 1.47 -7.70
CA VAL A 119 1.65 1.89 -6.57
C VAL A 119 0.37 2.52 -7.08
N ARG A 120 -0.78 1.87 -6.82
CA ARG A 120 -2.11 2.39 -7.18
C ARG A 120 -3.01 2.58 -5.96
N VAL A 121 -3.70 3.71 -5.92
CA VAL A 121 -4.81 3.99 -4.99
C VAL A 121 -6.06 4.31 -5.81
N SER A 122 -7.12 3.53 -5.62
CA SER A 122 -8.37 3.68 -6.35
C SER A 122 -9.52 4.10 -5.44
N LYS A 123 -10.54 4.73 -6.02
CA LYS A 123 -11.81 5.02 -5.38
C LYS A 123 -12.71 3.80 -5.46
N GLY A 124 -12.89 3.11 -4.35
CA GLY A 124 -13.76 1.93 -4.24
C GLY A 124 -13.00 0.61 -4.47
N ALA A 125 -13.75 -0.48 -4.46
CA ALA A 125 -13.20 -1.83 -4.57
C ALA A 125 -12.94 -2.20 -6.03
N VAL A 126 -11.66 -2.47 -6.34
CA VAL A 126 -11.24 -2.97 -7.66
C VAL A 126 -11.37 -4.50 -7.74
N TYR A 127 -11.14 -5.20 -6.62
CA TYR A 127 -11.15 -6.66 -6.55
C TYR A 127 -12.21 -7.15 -5.56
N THR A 128 -13.05 -8.09 -6.00
CA THR A 128 -14.12 -8.68 -5.17
C THR A 128 -14.03 -10.20 -5.04
N ALA A 129 -13.06 -10.81 -5.73
CA ALA A 129 -12.71 -12.22 -5.71
C ALA A 129 -11.24 -12.38 -6.12
N ASP A 130 -10.72 -13.61 -6.07
CA ASP A 130 -9.41 -13.94 -6.60
C ASP A 130 -9.21 -13.44 -8.04
N PHE A 131 -8.00 -12.98 -8.35
CA PHE A 131 -7.61 -12.44 -9.65
C PHE A 131 -6.18 -12.84 -10.00
N THR A 132 -5.77 -12.55 -11.24
CA THR A 132 -4.35 -12.59 -11.62
C THR A 132 -3.86 -11.15 -11.65
N PRO A 133 -2.87 -10.78 -10.82
CA PRO A 133 -2.36 -9.42 -10.81
C PRO A 133 -1.71 -9.06 -12.15
N ASP A 134 -2.11 -7.93 -12.73
CA ASP A 134 -1.41 -7.37 -13.88
C ASP A 134 -0.04 -6.86 -13.43
N ARG A 135 1.01 -7.24 -14.17
CA ARG A 135 2.36 -6.72 -13.91
C ARG A 135 2.43 -5.21 -14.08
N ARG A 136 1.65 -4.67 -15.02
CA ARG A 136 1.54 -3.24 -15.31
C ARG A 136 0.14 -2.75 -14.98
N LEU A 137 0.02 -1.86 -14.00
CA LEU A 137 -1.24 -1.24 -13.66
C LEU A 137 -1.48 -0.03 -14.56
N ASN A 138 -2.71 0.05 -15.06
CA ASN A 138 -3.21 1.18 -15.82
C ASN A 138 -4.16 2.02 -14.96
N ALA A 139 -4.20 3.32 -15.24
CA ALA A 139 -5.20 4.20 -14.66
C ALA A 139 -6.56 3.93 -15.31
N ASP A 140 -7.61 3.87 -14.50
CA ASP A 140 -8.99 3.89 -14.93
C ASP A 140 -9.71 5.11 -14.32
N GLU A 141 -11.02 5.20 -14.54
CA GLU A 141 -11.86 6.29 -14.02
C GLU A 141 -11.90 6.39 -12.48
N ASN A 142 -11.56 5.31 -11.77
CA ASN A 142 -11.52 5.24 -10.32
C ASN A 142 -10.09 5.42 -9.76
N THR A 143 -9.05 5.35 -10.58
CA THR A 143 -7.66 5.56 -10.14
C THR A 143 -7.43 6.99 -9.68
N LEU A 144 -7.11 7.14 -8.40
CA LEU A 144 -6.79 8.43 -7.77
C LEU A 144 -5.29 8.74 -7.88
N LEU A 145 -4.46 7.75 -7.57
CA LEU A 145 -3.00 7.83 -7.63
C LEU A 145 -2.48 6.62 -8.39
N LEU A 146 -1.51 6.82 -9.28
CA LEU A 146 -0.76 5.76 -9.94
C LEU A 146 0.70 6.19 -10.13
N TYR A 147 1.60 5.50 -9.43
CA TYR A 147 3.05 5.65 -9.58
C TYR A 147 3.61 4.36 -10.18
N ASN A 148 3.89 4.41 -11.48
CA ASN A 148 4.49 3.31 -12.21
C ASN A 148 6.02 3.25 -12.03
N PHE A 149 6.65 4.32 -11.55
CA PHE A 149 8.12 4.41 -11.36
C PHE A 149 9.01 4.18 -12.61
N ASP A 150 8.44 4.25 -13.81
CA ASP A 150 9.17 4.08 -15.08
C ASP A 150 9.98 5.28 -15.57
N TYR A 151 9.69 6.47 -15.05
CA TYR A 151 10.33 7.70 -15.52
C TYR A 151 11.22 8.26 -14.44
N ASP A 152 12.53 8.37 -14.73
CA ASP A 152 13.45 9.05 -13.84
C ASP A 152 13.27 10.57 -13.94
N LEU A 153 12.47 11.09 -13.01
CA LEU A 153 12.24 12.52 -12.79
C LEU A 153 12.80 12.95 -11.42
N THR A 154 13.82 12.25 -10.91
CA THR A 154 14.39 12.47 -9.57
C THR A 154 14.66 13.96 -9.32
N PRO A 155 14.20 14.52 -8.18
CA PRO A 155 13.71 13.82 -6.99
C PRO A 155 12.20 13.55 -6.98
N PHE A 156 11.49 13.63 -8.10
CA PHE A 156 10.04 13.42 -8.15
C PHE A 156 9.68 12.09 -8.84
N ALA A 157 8.59 11.47 -8.40
CA ALA A 157 7.92 10.39 -9.11
C ALA A 157 6.58 10.90 -9.66
N TYR A 158 6.34 10.57 -10.94
CA TYR A 158 5.15 10.99 -11.67
C TYR A 158 3.92 10.23 -11.17
N ASP A 159 2.82 10.96 -11.01
CA ASP A 159 1.49 10.41 -10.70
C ASP A 159 0.67 10.51 -11.98
N SER A 160 0.39 9.36 -12.60
CA SER A 160 -0.45 9.24 -13.79
C SER A 160 -1.93 9.07 -13.45
N GLY A 161 -2.29 9.11 -12.16
CA GLY A 161 -3.67 9.07 -11.67
C GLY A 161 -4.39 10.42 -11.76
N SER A 162 -5.70 10.41 -11.48
CA SER A 162 -6.57 11.59 -11.63
C SER A 162 -6.25 12.75 -10.68
N LYS A 163 -5.42 12.55 -9.64
CA LYS A 163 -5.10 13.60 -8.66
C LYS A 163 -3.83 14.39 -8.98
N ASN A 164 -2.99 13.95 -9.92
CA ASN A 164 -1.73 14.61 -10.29
C ASN A 164 -0.87 14.99 -9.05
N ARG A 165 -0.84 14.10 -8.04
CA ARG A 165 -0.05 14.27 -6.82
C ARG A 165 1.34 13.71 -7.03
N HIS A 166 2.16 14.38 -7.83
CA HIS A 166 3.57 13.98 -7.97
C HIS A 166 4.22 13.95 -6.59
N THR A 167 4.93 12.85 -6.29
CA THR A 167 5.54 12.63 -4.99
C THR A 167 7.04 12.87 -5.04
N ARG A 168 7.65 13.14 -3.89
CA ARG A 168 9.10 13.34 -3.77
C ARG A 168 9.75 12.07 -3.24
N ILE A 169 10.79 11.61 -3.92
CA ILE A 169 11.67 10.53 -3.50
C ILE A 169 12.64 11.09 -2.44
N SER A 170 12.80 10.37 -1.33
CA SER A 170 13.63 10.78 -0.19
C SER A 170 14.17 9.56 0.58
N GLY A 171 14.93 9.78 1.66
CA GLY A 171 15.35 8.70 2.56
C GLY A 171 16.37 7.71 1.99
N GLY A 172 17.01 8.03 0.86
CA GLY A 172 17.98 7.17 0.18
C GLY A 172 17.38 6.26 -0.90
N ALA A 173 16.07 6.32 -1.14
CA ALA A 173 15.44 5.63 -2.25
C ALA A 173 15.92 6.19 -3.60
N THR A 174 16.07 5.31 -4.59
CA THR A 174 16.47 5.64 -5.96
C THR A 174 15.62 4.85 -6.95
N LEU A 175 15.35 5.44 -8.12
CA LEU A 175 14.79 4.70 -9.24
C LEU A 175 15.90 3.91 -9.93
N THR A 176 15.60 2.67 -10.30
CA THR A 176 16.48 1.86 -11.13
C THR A 176 15.65 0.84 -11.88
N GLU A 177 16.13 0.43 -13.04
CA GLU A 177 15.48 -0.56 -13.88
C GLU A 177 15.42 -1.91 -13.16
N VAL A 178 14.26 -2.59 -13.25
CA VAL A 178 14.11 -3.95 -12.75
C VAL A 178 14.80 -4.88 -13.74
N GLN A 179 15.95 -5.43 -13.35
CA GLN A 179 16.58 -6.52 -14.10
C GLN A 179 15.81 -7.81 -13.77
N GLU A 180 15.19 -8.41 -14.79
CA GLU A 180 14.56 -9.73 -14.71
C GLU A 180 15.60 -10.86 -14.63
#